data_AF-A0A920JN66-F1
#
_entry.id   AF-A0A920JN66-F1
#
_cell.length_a   1.000
_cell.length_b   1.000
_cell.length_c   1.000
_cell.angle_alpha   90.00
_cell.angle_beta   90.00
_cell.angle_gamma   90.00
#
_symmetry.space_group_name_H-M   'P 1'
#
loop_
_entity.id
_entity.type
_entity.pdbx_description
1 polymer ?
#
loop_
_entity_poly.entity_id
_entity_poly.type
_entity_poly.pdbx_seq_one_letter_code
_entity_poly.pdbx_strand_id
1 'polypeptide(L)'
;MITGRDRLSLSAFFKEQANESLLHAQEAGELVTGLGGHPSVSISNIKETNNHHAKDLLTESLEHEENAVSIYKELLNSVKDKSIYIEEYARGMIKAEEVHSLEIRKMLIDFS
;
A
#
# COMPACT_ATOMS: atom_id res chain seq x y z
N MET A 1 0.34 17.36 -7.85
CA MET A 1 1.76 17.00 -8.09
C MET A 1 2.62 17.67 -7.02
N ILE A 2 3.56 16.94 -6.40
CA ILE A 2 4.35 17.38 -5.22
C ILE A 2 5.05 18.72 -5.49
N THR A 3 5.01 19.61 -4.50
CA THR A 3 5.69 20.92 -4.54
C THR A 3 6.67 21.07 -3.37
N GLY A 4 7.51 22.12 -3.40
CA GLY A 4 8.44 22.42 -2.32
C GLY A 4 9.87 21.94 -2.53
N ARG A 5 10.67 22.01 -1.45
CA ARG A 5 12.11 21.75 -1.42
C ARG A 5 12.43 20.28 -1.71
N ASP A 6 11.69 19.37 -1.08
CA ASP A 6 11.97 17.93 -1.11
C ASP A 6 11.23 17.21 -2.25
N ARG A 7 10.70 17.98 -3.22
CA ARG A 7 9.85 17.44 -4.30
C ARG A 7 10.52 16.36 -5.15
N LEU A 8 11.85 16.40 -5.32
CA LEU A 8 12.57 15.44 -6.15
C LEU A 8 12.70 14.09 -5.46
N SER A 9 13.10 14.07 -4.19
CA SER A 9 13.20 12.84 -3.40
C SER A 9 11.83 12.22 -3.16
N LEU A 10 10.85 13.03 -2.75
CA LEU A 10 9.48 12.55 -2.54
C LEU A 10 8.85 12.07 -3.85
N SER A 11 9.10 12.74 -4.98
CA SER A 11 8.59 12.25 -6.27
C SER A 11 9.19 10.92 -6.66
N ALA A 12 10.45 10.63 -6.31
CA ALA A 12 11.03 9.31 -6.55
C ALA A 12 10.38 8.26 -5.63
N PHE A 13 10.29 8.56 -4.33
CA PHE A 13 9.64 7.71 -3.34
C PHE A 13 8.21 7.31 -3.73
N PHE A 14 7.34 8.28 -4.05
CA PHE A 14 5.95 7.98 -4.42
C PHE A 14 5.83 7.21 -5.74
N LYS A 15 6.79 7.34 -6.66
CA LYS A 15 6.82 6.52 -7.88
C LYS A 15 7.21 5.07 -7.57
N GLU A 16 8.14 4.86 -6.65
CA GLU A 16 8.50 3.52 -6.19
C GLU A 16 7.30 2.86 -5.49
N GLN A 17 6.64 3.57 -4.58
CA GLN A 17 5.42 3.08 -3.91
C GLN A 17 4.31 2.75 -4.92
N ALA A 18 4.07 3.60 -5.93
CA ALA A 18 3.08 3.31 -6.97
C ALA A 18 3.41 2.06 -7.81
N ASN A 19 4.69 1.83 -8.11
CA ASN A 19 5.12 0.62 -8.81
C ASN A 19 4.91 -0.63 -7.95
N GLU A 20 5.20 -0.53 -6.65
CA GLU A 20 5.01 -1.62 -5.69
C GLU A 20 3.53 -1.94 -5.48
N SER A 21 2.67 -0.94 -5.30
CA SER A 21 1.22 -1.16 -5.22
C SER A 21 0.67 -1.84 -6.48
N LEU A 22 1.22 -1.52 -7.66
CA LEU A 22 0.85 -2.19 -8.91
C LEU A 22 1.28 -3.67 -8.89
N LEU A 23 2.47 -3.99 -8.37
CA LEU A 23 2.91 -5.38 -8.20
C LEU A 23 1.98 -6.15 -7.26
N HIS A 24 1.60 -5.56 -6.11
CA HIS A 24 0.65 -6.18 -5.19
C HIS A 24 -0.69 -6.49 -5.86
N ALA A 25 -1.22 -5.54 -6.65
CA ALA A 25 -2.45 -5.73 -7.40
C ALA A 25 -2.34 -6.85 -8.45
N GLN A 26 -1.19 -6.97 -9.11
CA GLN A 26 -0.91 -8.05 -10.07
C GLN A 26 -0.84 -9.41 -9.38
N GLU A 27 -0.09 -9.53 -8.28
CA GLU A 27 0.01 -10.76 -7.49
C GLU A 27 -1.36 -11.20 -6.96
N ALA A 28 -2.14 -10.27 -6.41
CA ALA A 28 -3.51 -10.54 -5.99
C ALA A 28 -4.39 -11.03 -7.16
N GLY A 29 -4.23 -10.44 -8.35
CA GLY A 29 -4.94 -10.86 -9.57
C GLY A 29 -4.60 -12.28 -10.01
N GLU A 30 -3.32 -12.64 -9.98
CA GLU A 30 -2.85 -14.01 -10.27
C GLU A 30 -3.40 -15.02 -9.25
N LEU A 31 -3.45 -14.66 -7.97
CA LEU A 31 -4.08 -15.49 -6.93
C LEU A 31 -5.57 -15.71 -7.20
N VAL A 32 -6.31 -14.65 -7.52
CA VAL A 32 -7.75 -14.74 -7.79
C VAL A 32 -8.02 -15.60 -9.02
N THR A 33 -7.27 -15.40 -10.12
CA THR A 33 -7.43 -16.19 -11.34
C THR A 33 -7.00 -17.65 -11.15
N GLY A 34 -5.92 -17.91 -10.39
CA GLY A 34 -5.47 -19.25 -10.04
C GLY A 34 -6.49 -20.04 -9.21
N LEU A 35 -7.36 -19.36 -8.45
CA LEU A 35 -8.48 -19.95 -7.71
C LEU A 35 -9.77 -20.08 -8.55
N GLY A 36 -9.72 -19.76 -9.84
CA GLY A 36 -10.87 -19.79 -10.75
C GLY A 36 -11.81 -18.58 -10.62
N GLY A 37 -11.38 -17.51 -9.95
CA GLY A 37 -12.12 -16.26 -9.85
C GLY A 37 -11.84 -15.29 -11.00
N HIS A 38 -12.54 -14.16 -10.99
CA HIS A 38 -12.34 -13.05 -11.93
C HIS A 38 -11.99 -11.78 -11.17
N PRO A 39 -10.73 -11.30 -11.20
CA PRO A 39 -10.36 -10.08 -10.52
C PRO A 39 -11.01 -8.87 -11.18
N SER A 40 -11.35 -7.86 -10.38
CA SER A 40 -11.84 -6.60 -10.93
C SER A 40 -10.68 -5.84 -11.57
N VAL A 41 -10.94 -5.22 -12.73
CA VAL A 41 -10.04 -4.25 -13.39
C VAL A 41 -10.47 -2.81 -13.12
N SER A 42 -11.44 -2.60 -12.24
CA SER A 42 -11.93 -1.26 -11.88
C SER A 42 -10.88 -0.52 -11.05
N ILE A 43 -10.58 0.72 -11.42
CA ILE A 43 -9.79 1.63 -10.61
C ILE A 43 -10.69 2.21 -9.52
N SER A 44 -10.37 1.94 -8.26
CA SER A 44 -11.04 2.55 -7.11
C SER A 44 -10.74 4.04 -7.05
N ASN A 45 -11.69 4.84 -6.56
CA ASN A 45 -11.46 6.26 -6.33
C ASN A 45 -10.36 6.44 -5.27
N ILE A 46 -9.29 7.12 -5.64
CA ILE A 46 -8.19 7.47 -4.74
C ILE A 46 -8.64 8.67 -3.91
N LYS A 47 -8.56 8.56 -2.58
CA LYS A 47 -8.81 9.68 -1.66
C LYS A 47 -7.62 10.64 -1.78
N GLU A 48 -7.85 11.84 -2.31
CA GLU A 48 -6.84 12.88 -2.47
C GLU A 48 -7.40 14.22 -1.94
N THR A 49 -6.70 14.88 -1.03
CA THR A 49 -7.12 16.20 -0.51
C THR A 49 -6.80 17.36 -1.46
N ASN A 50 -6.10 17.09 -2.56
CA ASN A 50 -5.49 18.04 -3.49
C ASN A 50 -4.46 18.98 -2.84
N ASN A 51 -4.03 18.68 -1.60
CA ASN A 51 -2.95 19.38 -0.97
C ASN A 51 -1.61 18.71 -1.33
N HIS A 52 -0.73 19.46 -1.98
CA HIS A 52 0.53 18.93 -2.50
C HIS A 52 1.76 19.28 -1.66
N HIS A 53 1.53 19.67 -0.40
CA HIS A 53 2.60 19.80 0.58
C HIS A 53 3.07 18.41 1.03
N ALA A 54 4.37 18.30 1.30
CA ALA A 54 5.01 17.03 1.66
C ALA A 54 4.34 16.34 2.85
N LYS A 55 4.04 17.09 3.92
CA LYS A 55 3.39 16.57 5.13
C LYS A 55 2.03 15.96 4.85
N ASP A 56 1.20 16.64 4.06
CA ASP A 56 -0.14 16.18 3.72
C ASP A 56 -0.08 14.89 2.89
N LEU A 57 0.76 14.86 1.86
CA LEU A 57 0.95 13.68 1.02
C LEU A 57 1.52 12.48 1.81
N LEU A 58 2.48 12.70 2.71
CA LEU A 58 3.01 11.65 3.58
C LEU A 58 1.94 11.15 4.56
N THR A 59 1.06 12.04 5.05
CA THR A 59 -0.05 11.65 5.94
C THR A 59 -1.09 10.82 5.20
N GLU A 60 -1.47 11.22 3.99
CA GLU A 60 -2.36 10.45 3.12
C GLU A 60 -1.78 9.08 2.79
N SER A 61 -0.49 9.00 2.49
CA SER A 61 0.22 7.75 2.24
C SER A 61 0.21 6.85 3.48
N LEU A 62 0.45 7.40 4.68
CA LEU A 62 0.39 6.64 5.91
C LEU A 62 -1.01 6.06 6.17
N GLU A 63 -2.07 6.85 5.95
CA GLU A 63 -3.45 6.36 6.05
C GLU A 63 -3.73 5.21 5.06
N HIS A 64 -3.16 5.30 3.86
CA HIS A 64 -3.27 4.26 2.84
C HIS A 64 -2.63 2.95 3.31
N GLU A 65 -1.39 3.00 3.81
CA GLU A 65 -0.67 1.83 4.30
C GLU A 65 -1.38 1.18 5.50
N GLU A 66 -1.85 1.99 6.46
CA GLU A 66 -2.58 1.49 7.62
C GLU A 66 -3.87 0.75 7.22
N ASN A 67 -4.58 1.26 6.21
CA ASN A 67 -5.77 0.61 5.68
C ASN A 67 -5.41 -0.69 4.93
N ALA A 68 -4.36 -0.70 4.12
CA ALA A 68 -3.87 -1.89 3.44
C ALA A 68 -3.52 -3.00 4.44
N VAL A 69 -2.79 -2.68 5.51
CA VAL A 69 -2.48 -3.60 6.62
C VAL A 69 -3.75 -4.18 7.24
N SER A 70 -4.79 -3.36 7.45
CA SER A 70 -6.07 -3.84 8.00
C SER A 70 -6.72 -4.88 7.07
N ILE A 71 -6.79 -4.59 5.77
CA ILE A 71 -7.38 -5.48 4.77
C ILE A 71 -6.60 -6.80 4.68
N TYR A 72 -5.26 -6.75 4.66
CA TYR A 72 -4.46 -7.98 4.64
C TYR A 72 -4.58 -8.79 5.93
N LYS A 73 -4.78 -8.15 7.09
CA LYS A 73 -5.08 -8.85 8.35
C LYS A 73 -6.43 -9.58 8.30
N GLU A 74 -7.45 -8.98 7.67
CA GLU A 74 -8.74 -9.63 7.42
C GLU A 74 -8.58 -10.84 6.48
N LEU A 75 -7.78 -10.70 5.41
CA LEU A 75 -7.44 -11.81 4.52
C LEU A 75 -6.76 -12.94 5.29
N LEU A 76 -5.71 -12.63 6.06
CA LEU A 76 -4.98 -13.60 6.87
C LEU A 76 -5.92 -14.37 7.80
N ASN A 77 -6.81 -13.68 8.51
CA ASN A 77 -7.80 -14.32 9.39
C ASN A 77 -8.76 -15.24 8.62
N SER A 78 -9.10 -14.88 7.38
CA SER A 78 -10.02 -15.67 6.55
C SER A 78 -9.41 -16.97 6.03
N VAL A 79 -8.09 -16.97 5.78
CA VAL A 79 -7.34 -18.06 5.12
C VAL A 79 -6.48 -18.89 6.08
N LYS A 80 -6.31 -18.41 7.32
CA LYS A 80 -5.59 -19.08 8.39
C LYS A 80 -6.05 -20.53 8.55
N ASP A 81 -5.08 -21.44 8.64
CA ASP A 81 -5.30 -22.90 8.78
C ASP A 81 -6.10 -23.55 7.63
N LYS A 82 -6.37 -22.82 6.53
CA LYS A 82 -7.09 -23.32 5.35
C LYS A 82 -6.19 -23.38 4.12
N SER A 83 -5.31 -22.40 3.95
CA SER A 83 -4.38 -22.33 2.82
C SER A 83 -3.06 -21.71 3.25
N ILE A 84 -2.03 -22.54 3.41
CA ILE A 84 -0.67 -22.08 3.72
C ILE A 84 -0.18 -21.07 2.67
N TYR A 85 -0.49 -21.33 1.39
CA TYR A 85 -0.05 -20.47 0.30
C TYR A 85 -0.62 -19.04 0.41
N ILE A 86 -1.93 -18.90 0.66
CA ILE A 86 -2.55 -17.56 0.77
C ILE A 86 -2.22 -16.90 2.11
N GLU A 87 -2.01 -17.71 3.16
CA GLU A 87 -1.53 -17.22 4.45
C GLU A 87 -0.14 -16.59 4.35
N GLU A 88 0.81 -17.26 3.68
CA GLU A 88 2.16 -16.70 3.47
C GLU A 88 2.12 -15.43 2.61
N TYR A 89 1.28 -15.39 1.58
CA TYR A 89 1.04 -14.18 0.81
C TYR A 89 0.55 -13.03 1.71
N ALA A 90 -0.51 -13.26 2.50
CA ALA A 90 -1.07 -12.24 3.37
C ALA A 90 -0.05 -11.76 4.43
N ARG A 91 0.74 -12.67 5.01
CA ARG A 91 1.82 -12.32 5.95
C ARG A 91 2.92 -11.49 5.28
N GLY A 92 3.29 -11.83 4.06
CA GLY A 92 4.25 -11.08 3.25
C GLY A 92 3.78 -9.65 3.00
N MET A 93 2.54 -9.49 2.55
CA MET A 93 1.92 -8.18 2.31
C MET A 93 1.83 -7.34 3.58
N ILE A 94 1.34 -7.91 4.70
CA ILE A 94 1.30 -7.19 5.99
C ILE A 94 2.69 -6.67 6.37
N LYS A 95 3.72 -7.51 6.23
CA LYS A 95 5.10 -7.13 6.56
C LYS A 95 5.59 -5.98 5.68
N ALA A 96 5.32 -6.02 4.38
CA ALA A 96 5.72 -4.96 3.44
C ALA A 96 5.10 -3.61 3.86
N GLU A 97 3.77 -3.57 4.02
CA GLU A 97 3.08 -2.31 4.34
C GLU A 97 3.40 -1.80 5.76
N GLU A 98 3.70 -2.68 6.72
CA GLU A 98 4.20 -2.26 8.04
C GLU A 98 5.59 -1.61 7.95
N VAL A 99 6.46 -2.08 7.06
CA VAL A 99 7.77 -1.45 6.79
C VAL A 99 7.57 -0.08 6.12
N HIS A 100 6.69 0.04 5.13
CA HIS A 100 6.36 1.32 4.49
C HIS A 100 5.81 2.33 5.50
N SER A 101 4.84 1.91 6.32
CA SER A 101 4.28 2.72 7.40
C SER A 101 5.36 3.26 8.35
N LEU A 102 6.32 2.42 8.74
CA LEU A 102 7.42 2.84 9.61
C LEU A 102 8.33 3.86 8.95
N GLU A 103 8.62 3.70 7.66
CA GLU A 103 9.45 4.64 6.92
C GLU A 103 8.77 6.00 6.74
N ILE A 104 7.49 6.01 6.36
CA ILE A 104 6.69 7.24 6.26
C ILE A 104 6.60 7.96 7.61
N ARG A 105 6.40 7.21 8.72
CA ARG A 105 6.41 7.80 10.07
C ARG A 105 7.74 8.47 10.39
N LYS A 106 8.88 7.89 10.00
CA LYS A 106 10.19 8.54 10.19
C LYS A 106 10.27 9.84 9.39
N MET A 107 9.84 9.83 8.12
CA MET A 107 9.83 11.04 7.29
C MET A 107 8.97 12.14 7.90
N LEU A 108 7.82 11.80 8.48
CA LEU A 108 6.93 12.75 9.14
C LEU A 108 7.52 13.40 10.40
N ILE A 109 8.50 12.77 11.07
CA ILE A 109 9.18 13.37 12.23
C ILE A 109 9.84 14.69 11.84
N ASP A 110 10.43 14.78 10.64
CA ASP A 110 11.12 15.98 10.16
C ASP A 110 10.15 17.15 9.84
N PHE A 111 8.84 16.90 9.83
CA PHE A 111 7.77 17.90 9.65
C PHE A 111 7.00 18.21 10.95
N SER A 112 7.55 17.81 12.10
CA SER A 112 7.00 18.04 13.45
C SER A 112 7.44 19.37 14.06
#